data_AF-A0A1M5NKY7-F1
#
_entry.id   AF-A0A1M5NKY7-F1
#
_cell.length_a   1.000
_cell.length_b   1.000
_cell.length_c   1.000
_cell.angle_alpha   90.00
_cell.angle_beta   90.00
_cell.angle_gamma   90.00
#
_symmetry.space_group_name_H-M   'P 1'
#
loop_
_entity.id
_entity.type
_entity.pdbx_description
1 polymer ?
#
loop_
_entity_poly.entity_id
_entity_poly.type
_entity_poly.pdbx_seq_one_letter_code
_entity_poly.pdbx_strand_id
1 'polypeptide(L)'
;MKTLSIVVFSLIAFNSFAQKGTAQEKQSFDAYKEVAKALQPYIESAKTGDGKLSRSAFYAHAHVVGSVDGEVYNVTADQFEGIVDEGGPSENVRHHIAWIDISGPAAAAKVEFYDWGGFRFTDFFVLYKENGKWKISGKVYDSHSRN
;
A
#
# COMPACT_ATOMS: atom_id res chain seq x y z
N MET A 1 27.36 -43.75 -27.57
CA MET A 1 27.01 -43.31 -26.19
C MET A 1 27.48 -41.87 -25.94
N LYS A 2 26.81 -40.84 -26.47
CA LYS A 2 27.05 -39.42 -26.08
C LYS A 2 25.79 -38.54 -26.16
N THR A 3 24.73 -39.00 -26.81
CA THR A 3 23.48 -38.25 -27.03
C THR A 3 22.46 -38.35 -25.88
N LEU A 4 22.53 -39.37 -25.02
CA LEU A 4 21.54 -39.58 -23.95
C LEU A 4 21.71 -38.63 -22.73
N SER A 5 22.93 -38.14 -22.48
CA SER A 5 23.21 -37.27 -21.31
C SER A 5 22.79 -35.81 -21.49
N ILE A 6 22.75 -35.30 -22.73
CA ILE A 6 22.40 -33.90 -23.00
C ILE A 6 20.90 -33.67 -22.77
N VAL A 7 20.04 -34.58 -23.23
CA VAL A 7 18.57 -34.47 -23.10
C VAL A 7 18.13 -34.46 -21.63
N VAL A 8 18.73 -35.30 -20.79
CA VAL A 8 18.43 -35.38 -19.35
C VAL A 8 18.86 -34.10 -18.61
N PHE A 9 20.04 -33.55 -18.93
CA PHE A 9 20.49 -32.28 -18.34
C PHE A 9 19.59 -31.09 -18.73
N SER A 10 19.14 -31.03 -19.99
CA SER A 10 18.20 -29.99 -20.45
C SER A 10 16.83 -30.08 -19.78
N LEU A 11 16.29 -31.29 -19.54
CA LEU A 11 15.01 -31.46 -18.83
C LEU A 11 15.10 -31.06 -17.34
N ILE A 12 16.22 -31.37 -16.66
CA ILE A 12 16.45 -31.00 -15.25
C ILE A 12 16.60 -29.48 -15.11
N ALA A 13 17.31 -28.83 -16.04
CA ALA A 13 17.47 -27.38 -16.07
C ALA A 13 16.16 -26.64 -16.35
N PHE A 14 15.32 -27.15 -17.26
CA PHE A 14 13.99 -26.58 -17.54
C PHE A 14 13.04 -26.69 -16.34
N ASN A 15 12.97 -27.85 -15.68
CA ASN A 15 12.16 -28.03 -14.48
C ASN A 15 12.61 -27.10 -13.33
N SER A 16 13.92 -26.94 -13.15
CA SER A 16 14.48 -26.05 -12.12
C SER A 16 14.17 -24.57 -12.39
N PHE A 17 14.16 -24.14 -13.66
CA PHE A 17 13.77 -22.79 -14.05
C PHE A 17 12.27 -22.55 -13.86
N ALA A 18 11.41 -23.48 -14.27
CA ALA A 18 9.96 -23.39 -14.09
C ALA A 18 9.57 -23.36 -12.60
N GLN A 19 10.24 -24.16 -11.76
CA GLN A 19 10.00 -24.18 -10.31
C GLN A 19 10.52 -22.92 -9.60
N LYS A 20 11.63 -22.32 -10.07
CA LYS A 20 12.08 -21.00 -9.59
C LYS A 20 11.12 -19.87 -10.01
N GLY A 21 10.62 -19.90 -11.24
CA GLY A 21 9.64 -18.93 -11.73
C GLY A 21 8.36 -18.92 -10.89
N THR A 22 7.77 -20.09 -10.66
CA THR A 22 6.54 -20.23 -9.84
C THR A 22 6.74 -19.83 -8.38
N ALA A 23 7.90 -20.12 -7.77
CA ALA A 23 8.21 -19.68 -6.41
C ALA A 23 8.40 -18.15 -6.30
N GLN A 24 9.04 -17.53 -7.30
CA GLN A 24 9.26 -16.09 -7.36
C GLN A 24 7.95 -15.34 -7.62
N GLU A 25 7.10 -15.84 -8.51
CA GLU A 25 5.73 -15.32 -8.76
C GLU A 25 4.89 -15.39 -7.49
N LYS A 26 4.90 -16.53 -6.78
CA LYS A 26 4.18 -16.69 -5.52
C LYS A 26 4.69 -15.71 -4.45
N GLN A 27 6.01 -15.56 -4.31
CA GLN A 27 6.62 -14.62 -3.37
C GLN A 27 6.23 -13.17 -3.68
N SER A 28 6.24 -12.78 -4.95
CA SER A 28 5.81 -11.45 -5.40
C SER A 28 4.32 -11.20 -5.13
N PHE A 29 3.46 -12.18 -5.45
CA PHE A 29 2.01 -12.09 -5.23
C PHE A 29 1.64 -12.04 -3.73
N ASP A 30 2.31 -12.87 -2.91
CA ASP A 30 2.13 -12.84 -1.46
C ASP A 30 2.60 -11.49 -0.89
N ALA A 31 3.70 -10.92 -1.38
CA ALA A 31 4.17 -9.59 -0.97
C ALA A 31 3.17 -8.48 -1.34
N TYR A 32 2.60 -8.51 -2.56
CA TYR A 32 1.54 -7.58 -2.96
C TYR A 32 0.35 -7.64 -1.99
N LYS A 33 -0.13 -8.84 -1.68
CA LYS A 33 -1.25 -9.05 -0.75
C LYS A 33 -0.92 -8.57 0.65
N GLU A 34 0.30 -8.77 1.12
CA GLU A 34 0.75 -8.27 2.42
C GLU A 34 0.73 -6.74 2.50
N VAL A 35 1.23 -6.05 1.46
CA VAL A 35 1.21 -4.57 1.40
C VAL A 35 -0.24 -4.06 1.29
N ALA A 36 -1.04 -4.66 0.40
CA ALA A 36 -2.46 -4.33 0.28
C ALA A 36 -3.21 -4.51 1.61
N LYS A 37 -2.90 -5.59 2.35
CA LYS A 37 -3.44 -5.83 3.69
C LYS A 37 -2.97 -4.79 4.71
N ALA A 38 -1.72 -4.35 4.63
CA ALA A 38 -1.19 -3.32 5.53
C ALA A 38 -1.82 -1.94 5.31
N LEU A 39 -2.31 -1.66 4.11
CA LEU A 39 -3.09 -0.45 3.79
C LEU A 39 -4.56 -0.53 4.27
N GLN A 40 -5.09 -1.73 4.55
CA GLN A 40 -6.52 -1.89 4.88
C GLN A 40 -6.99 -1.07 6.08
N PRO A 41 -6.27 -0.98 7.22
CA PRO A 41 -6.75 -0.16 8.34
C PRO A 41 -6.93 1.31 7.94
N TYR A 42 -6.02 1.86 7.13
CA TYR A 42 -6.16 3.20 6.58
C TYR A 42 -7.37 3.31 5.62
N ILE A 43 -7.51 2.37 4.69
CA ILE A 43 -8.60 2.37 3.70
C ILE A 43 -9.98 2.26 4.39
N GLU A 44 -10.11 1.37 5.37
CA GLU A 44 -11.35 1.19 6.13
C GLU A 44 -11.65 2.39 7.04
N SER A 45 -10.61 3.06 7.57
CA SER A 45 -10.81 4.28 8.36
C SER A 45 -11.51 5.40 7.59
N ALA A 46 -11.34 5.46 6.26
CA ALA A 46 -12.06 6.41 5.43
C ALA A 46 -13.58 6.20 5.48
N LYS A 47 -14.01 4.94 5.58
CA LYS A 47 -15.42 4.58 5.69
C LYS A 47 -15.96 4.77 7.09
N THR A 48 -15.19 4.35 8.10
CA THR A 48 -15.65 4.32 9.49
C THR A 48 -15.46 5.64 10.22
N GLY A 49 -14.56 6.51 9.77
CA GLY A 49 -14.14 7.69 10.52
C GLY A 49 -13.32 7.34 11.77
N ASP A 50 -12.76 6.13 11.85
CA ASP A 50 -11.98 5.68 13.02
C ASP A 50 -10.52 6.09 12.87
N GLY A 51 -10.14 7.18 13.54
CA GLY A 51 -8.79 7.71 13.53
C GLY A 51 -7.76 6.74 14.11
N LYS A 52 -8.10 5.97 15.13
CA LYS A 52 -7.19 4.97 15.73
C LYS A 52 -6.92 3.82 14.77
N LEU A 53 -7.94 3.40 14.03
CA LEU A 53 -7.78 2.40 12.98
C LEU A 53 -6.85 2.91 11.88
N SER A 54 -7.05 4.15 11.42
CA SER A 54 -6.14 4.83 10.48
C SER A 54 -4.71 4.81 11.02
N ARG A 55 -4.53 5.31 12.24
CA ARG A 55 -3.25 5.47 12.91
C ARG A 55 -2.46 4.17 13.01
N SER A 56 -3.15 3.06 13.23
CA SER A 56 -2.55 1.74 13.38
C SER A 56 -1.71 1.31 12.16
N ALA A 57 -2.03 1.80 10.97
CA ALA A 57 -1.31 1.52 9.74
C ALA A 57 0.05 2.25 9.63
N PHE A 58 0.26 3.33 10.39
CA PHE A 58 1.43 4.20 10.25
C PHE A 58 2.54 3.91 11.27
N TYR A 59 3.81 4.07 10.86
CA TYR A 59 4.92 4.21 11.78
C TYR A 59 4.79 5.49 12.64
N ALA A 60 5.52 5.55 13.75
CA ALA A 60 5.47 6.70 14.66
C ALA A 60 6.04 7.98 14.03
N HIS A 61 7.06 7.87 13.18
CA HIS A 61 7.68 9.01 12.50
C HIS A 61 6.92 9.47 11.25
N ALA A 62 5.80 8.83 10.89
CA ALA A 62 5.16 9.07 9.61
C ALA A 62 4.46 10.43 9.58
N HIS A 63 4.54 11.09 8.42
CA HIS A 63 3.84 12.33 8.11
C HIS A 63 2.85 12.13 6.96
N VAL A 64 1.80 12.95 6.98
CA VAL A 64 0.82 13.11 5.90
C VAL A 64 0.93 14.53 5.35
N VAL A 65 1.21 14.65 4.05
CA VAL A 65 1.44 15.94 3.39
C VAL A 65 0.54 16.12 2.17
N GLY A 66 -0.06 17.29 2.01
CA GLY A 66 -0.89 17.63 0.85
C GLY A 66 -1.58 18.97 1.06
N SER A 67 -2.48 19.37 0.16
CA SER A 67 -3.28 20.59 0.34
C SER A 67 -4.78 20.34 0.22
N VAL A 68 -5.54 21.18 0.92
CA VAL A 68 -7.00 21.33 0.78
C VAL A 68 -7.32 22.82 0.80
N ASP A 69 -8.14 23.27 -0.15
CA ASP A 69 -8.51 24.66 -0.41
C ASP A 69 -7.34 25.64 -0.49
N GLY A 70 -6.22 25.19 -1.07
CA GLY A 70 -4.99 25.97 -1.22
C GLY A 70 -4.14 26.08 0.05
N GLU A 71 -4.57 25.49 1.18
CA GLU A 71 -3.78 25.41 2.40
C GLU A 71 -2.95 24.11 2.42
N VAL A 72 -1.64 24.23 2.64
CA VAL A 72 -0.73 23.08 2.73
C VAL A 72 -0.70 22.56 4.16
N TYR A 73 -0.95 21.26 4.30
CA TYR A 73 -0.84 20.53 5.55
C TYR A 73 0.40 19.63 5.53
N ASN A 74 1.12 19.60 6.64
CA ASN A 74 2.15 18.62 6.93
C ASN A 74 1.98 18.22 8.40
N VAL A 75 1.28 17.11 8.61
CA VAL A 75 0.85 16.66 9.94
C VAL A 75 1.46 15.31 10.27
N THR A 76 1.70 15.06 11.55
CA THR A 76 2.13 13.73 12.02
C THR A 76 0.98 12.73 11.88
N ALA A 77 1.29 11.43 11.87
CA ALA A 77 0.25 10.39 11.90
C ALA A 77 -0.67 10.50 13.13
N ASP A 78 -0.16 10.94 14.28
CA ASP A 78 -0.98 11.17 15.50
C ASP A 78 -1.94 12.35 15.33
N GLN A 79 -1.53 13.41 14.64
CA GLN A 79 -2.44 14.53 14.31
C GLN A 79 -3.49 14.10 13.27
N PHE A 80 -3.07 13.28 12.30
CA PHE A 80 -3.98 12.74 11.29
C PHE A 80 -5.05 11.82 11.87
N GLU A 81 -4.77 11.10 12.97
CA GLU A 81 -5.80 10.38 13.76
C GLU A 81 -6.95 11.31 14.13
N GLY A 82 -6.65 12.47 14.73
CA GLY A 82 -7.67 13.45 15.12
C GLY A 82 -8.45 14.00 13.93
N ILE A 83 -7.78 14.26 12.80
CA ILE A 83 -8.44 14.73 11.57
C ILE A 83 -9.44 13.70 11.04
N VAL A 84 -9.12 12.40 11.11
CA VAL A 84 -10.03 11.33 10.68
C VAL A 84 -11.21 11.22 11.64
N ASP A 85 -11.00 11.28 12.95
CA ASP A 85 -12.07 11.28 13.95
C ASP A 85 -13.02 12.49 13.77
N GLU A 86 -12.46 13.67 13.53
CA GLU A 86 -13.23 14.90 13.29
C GLU A 86 -14.02 14.84 11.97
N GLY A 87 -13.46 14.23 10.92
CA GLY A 87 -14.13 14.04 9.64
C GLY A 87 -15.30 13.05 9.71
N GLY A 88 -15.22 12.06 10.59
CA GLY A 88 -16.29 11.08 10.81
C GLY A 88 -16.49 10.09 9.65
N PRO A 89 -17.53 9.23 9.74
CA PRO A 89 -17.77 8.17 8.77
C PRO A 89 -18.18 8.70 7.39
N SER A 90 -17.67 8.07 6.34
CA SER A 90 -18.08 8.29 4.94
C SER A 90 -18.65 7.00 4.36
N GLU A 91 -19.93 6.72 4.61
CA GLU A 91 -20.56 5.43 4.30
C GLU A 91 -20.49 5.03 2.82
N ASN A 92 -20.51 6.03 1.93
CA ASN A 92 -20.49 5.85 0.47
C ASN A 92 -19.09 5.89 -0.13
N VAL A 93 -18.04 6.04 0.68
CA VAL A 93 -16.67 6.15 0.18
C VAL A 93 -16.33 4.93 -0.66
N ARG A 94 -15.71 5.19 -1.81
CA ARG A 94 -15.19 4.16 -2.71
C ARG A 94 -13.69 4.34 -2.82
N HIS A 95 -12.98 3.23 -2.87
CA HIS A 95 -11.54 3.23 -3.06
C HIS A 95 -11.14 2.26 -4.17
N HIS A 96 -9.96 2.48 -4.72
CA HIS A 96 -9.25 1.44 -5.46
C HIS A 96 -7.74 1.56 -5.26
N ILE A 97 -7.04 0.43 -5.13
CA ILE A 97 -5.58 0.41 -5.15
C ILE A 97 -5.18 0.41 -6.62
N ALA A 98 -4.64 1.53 -7.10
CA ALA A 98 -4.30 1.72 -8.50
C ALA A 98 -3.03 0.92 -8.88
N TRP A 99 -2.04 0.91 -7.99
CA TRP A 99 -0.84 0.09 -8.10
C TRP A 99 -0.13 -0.06 -6.77
N ILE A 100 0.69 -1.11 -6.67
CA ILE A 100 1.68 -1.32 -5.61
C ILE A 100 2.96 -1.78 -6.31
N ASP A 101 4.09 -1.19 -5.94
CA ASP A 101 5.42 -1.63 -6.36
C ASP A 101 6.28 -1.96 -5.13
N ILE A 102 7.10 -3.01 -5.22
CA ILE A 102 7.80 -3.61 -4.09
C ILE A 102 9.23 -3.95 -4.48
N SER A 103 10.20 -3.47 -3.69
CA SER A 103 11.61 -3.83 -3.81
C SER A 103 12.18 -4.18 -2.43
N GLY A 104 12.30 -5.50 -2.17
CA GLY A 104 12.78 -6.01 -0.89
C GLY A 104 11.87 -5.58 0.28
N PRO A 105 12.39 -4.88 1.30
CA PRO A 105 11.59 -4.41 2.43
C PRO A 105 10.89 -3.06 2.19
N ALA A 106 11.06 -2.44 1.03
CA ALA A 106 10.44 -1.15 0.70
C ALA A 106 9.33 -1.35 -0.34
N ALA A 107 8.27 -0.54 -0.23
CA ALA A 107 7.19 -0.51 -1.19
C ALA A 107 6.65 0.91 -1.40
N ALA A 108 6.04 1.13 -2.55
CA ALA A 108 5.23 2.31 -2.83
C ALA A 108 3.84 1.86 -3.29
N ALA A 109 2.82 2.66 -3.02
CA ALA A 109 1.46 2.37 -3.46
C ALA A 109 0.71 3.65 -3.81
N LYS A 110 -0.24 3.53 -4.74
CA LYS A 110 -1.23 4.57 -5.03
C LYS A 110 -2.64 4.05 -4.72
N VAL A 111 -3.39 4.82 -3.94
CA VAL A 111 -4.80 4.55 -3.66
C VAL A 111 -5.60 5.79 -4.04
N GLU A 112 -6.69 5.62 -4.80
CA GLU A 112 -7.62 6.72 -5.04
C GLU A 112 -8.90 6.49 -4.25
N PHE A 113 -9.44 7.58 -3.74
CA PHE A 113 -10.71 7.62 -3.03
C PHE A 113 -11.68 8.55 -3.74
N TYR A 114 -12.94 8.16 -3.72
CA TYR A 114 -14.07 8.96 -4.17
C TYR A 114 -15.09 9.04 -3.04
N ASP A 115 -15.58 10.23 -2.76
CA ASP A 115 -16.59 10.52 -1.73
C ASP A 115 -16.11 10.20 -0.30
N TRP A 116 -14.86 10.55 0.02
CA TRP A 116 -14.39 10.59 1.41
C TRP A 116 -14.67 11.99 1.97
N GLY A 117 -15.68 12.13 2.83
CA GLY A 117 -16.13 13.43 3.34
C GLY A 117 -16.61 14.37 2.23
N GLY A 118 -17.06 13.84 1.09
CA GLY A 118 -17.39 14.61 -0.11
C GLY A 118 -16.19 14.99 -1.00
N PHE A 119 -14.98 14.54 -0.66
CA PHE A 119 -13.77 14.82 -1.43
C PHE A 119 -13.36 13.65 -2.33
N ARG A 120 -12.57 13.97 -3.36
CA ARG A 120 -11.81 13.01 -4.16
C ARG A 120 -10.35 13.13 -3.78
N PHE A 121 -9.71 12.01 -3.46
CA PHE A 121 -8.29 11.97 -3.13
C PHE A 121 -7.52 11.03 -4.03
N THR A 122 -6.27 11.38 -4.30
CA THR A 122 -5.25 10.45 -4.76
C THR A 122 -4.11 10.47 -3.76
N ASP A 123 -3.92 9.33 -3.09
CA ASP A 123 -2.90 9.15 -2.07
C ASP A 123 -1.74 8.33 -2.62
N PHE A 124 -0.52 8.77 -2.34
CA PHE A 124 0.70 8.03 -2.58
C PHE A 124 1.35 7.69 -1.24
N PHE A 125 1.68 6.42 -1.06
CA PHE A 125 2.28 5.89 0.15
C PHE A 125 3.69 5.40 -0.13
N VAL A 126 4.58 5.61 0.84
CA VAL A 126 5.80 4.82 0.99
C VAL A 126 5.66 3.94 2.23
N LEU A 127 5.94 2.65 2.08
CA LEU A 127 5.83 1.64 3.12
C LEU A 127 7.16 0.94 3.33
N TYR A 128 7.37 0.47 4.55
CA TYR A 128 8.55 -0.31 4.91
C TYR A 128 8.17 -1.53 5.73
N LYS A 129 8.88 -2.64 5.53
CA LYS A 129 8.74 -3.88 6.27
C LYS A 129 9.84 -4.00 7.31
N GLU A 130 9.45 -3.96 8.58
CA GLU A 130 10.35 -4.21 9.71
C GLU A 130 9.79 -5.34 10.57
N ASN A 131 10.65 -6.26 11.01
CA ASN A 131 10.26 -7.40 11.86
C ASN A 131 9.06 -8.20 11.31
N GLY A 132 9.03 -8.37 9.98
CA GLY A 132 7.97 -9.11 9.29
C GLY A 132 6.67 -8.34 9.07
N LYS A 133 6.55 -7.08 9.51
CA LYS A 133 5.33 -6.28 9.43
C LYS A 133 5.51 -5.07 8.52
N TRP A 134 4.59 -4.88 7.58
CA TRP A 134 4.51 -3.67 6.76
C TRP A 134 3.76 -2.58 7.51
N LYS A 135 4.28 -1.34 7.46
CA LYS A 135 3.57 -0.13 7.89
C LYS A 135 3.88 1.04 6.96
N ILE A 136 3.00 2.03 6.96
CA ILE A 136 3.15 3.27 6.21
C ILE A 136 4.22 4.13 6.88
N SER A 137 5.26 4.49 6.12
CA SER A 137 6.34 5.38 6.56
C SER A 137 6.04 6.85 6.22
N GLY A 138 5.20 7.10 5.21
CA GLY A 138 4.73 8.43 4.86
C GLY A 138 3.63 8.38 3.80
N LYS A 139 2.84 9.46 3.74
CA LYS A 139 1.77 9.67 2.76
C LYS A 139 1.91 11.08 2.17
N VAL A 140 1.76 11.19 0.86
CA VAL A 140 1.41 12.46 0.21
C VAL A 140 0.07 12.32 -0.53
N TYR A 141 -0.67 13.40 -0.70
CA TYR A 141 -1.96 13.34 -1.39
C TYR A 141 -2.25 14.56 -2.25
N ASP A 142 -3.16 14.36 -3.21
CA ASP A 142 -3.83 15.37 -4.00
C ASP A 142 -5.34 15.33 -3.70
N SER A 143 -5.94 16.47 -3.38
CA SER A 143 -7.39 16.63 -3.11
C SER A 143 -8.20 17.04 -4.35
N HIS A 144 -7.61 16.93 -5.53
CA HIS A 144 -8.21 17.15 -6.84
C HIS A 144 -8.77 18.58 -6.97
N SER A 145 -10.08 18.73 -7.12
CA SER A 145 -10.73 20.05 -7.30
C SER A 145 -10.61 20.95 -6.07
N ARG A 146 -10.10 20.41 -4.96
CA ARG A 146 -9.88 21.12 -3.70
C ARG A 146 -8.40 21.33 -3.43
N ASN A 147 -7.48 21.07 -4.36
CA ASN A 147 -6.05 21.16 -4.11
C ASN A 147 -5.51 22.60 -4.14
#